data_AF-A0A9N9K5B9-F1
#
_entry.id   AF-A0A9N9K5B9-F1
#
_cell.length_a   1.000
_cell.length_b   1.000
_cell.length_c   1.000
_cell.angle_alpha   90.00
_cell.angle_beta   90.00
_cell.angle_gamma   90.00
#
_symmetry.space_group_name_H-M   'P 1'
#
loop_
_entity.id
_entity.type
_entity.pdbx_description
1 polymer ?
#
loop_
_entity_poly.entity_id
_entity_poly.type
_entity_poly.pdbx_seq_one_letter_code
_entity_poly.pdbx_strand_id
1 'polypeptide(L)' 'MGFTLKRLTVVPDSHNTPETIQQKKEYVQKIYNENINIYRNMVYIDETGFNLHLSKSRDHMHRGRPAICKV' A
#
# COMPACT_ATOMS: atom_id res chain seq x y z
N MET A 1 15.54 -26.32 10.23
CA MET A 1 14.27 -25.60 10.50
C MET A 1 14.39 -24.16 10.01
N GLY A 2 13.80 -23.83 8.85
CA GLY A 2 14.05 -22.56 8.13
C GLY A 2 12.85 -21.61 8.02
N PHE A 3 11.71 -21.94 8.63
CA PHE A 3 10.49 -21.15 8.57
C PHE A 3 10.21 -20.48 9.92
N THR A 4 9.76 -19.23 9.88
CA THR A 4 9.36 -18.45 11.06
C THR A 4 7.98 -17.87 10.80
N LEU A 5 7.13 -17.82 11.83
CA LEU A 5 5.83 -17.16 11.76
C LEU A 5 6.04 -15.64 11.65
N LYS A 6 5.50 -15.00 10.61
CA LYS A 6 5.64 -13.57 10.33
C LYS A 6 4.27 -12.93 10.13
N ARG A 7 4.14 -11.64 10.46
CA ARG A 7 2.92 -10.86 10.21
C ARG A 7 2.76 -10.67 8.70
N LEU A 8 1.59 -11.02 8.16
CA LEU A 8 1.27 -10.83 6.75
C LEU A 8 0.96 -9.35 6.46
N THR A 9 1.57 -8.82 5.40
CA THR A 9 1.23 -7.53 4.83
C THR A 9 0.52 -7.76 3.50
N VAL A 10 -0.72 -7.31 3.41
CA VAL A 10 -1.47 -7.31 2.15
C VAL A 10 -0.98 -6.13 1.31
N VAL A 11 -0.46 -6.40 0.12
CA VAL A 11 -0.04 -5.38 -0.84
C VAL A 11 -0.83 -5.60 -2.12
N PRO A 12 -1.64 -4.63 -2.57
CA PRO A 12 -2.37 -4.79 -3.82
C PRO A 12 -1.38 -4.75 -4.99
N ASP A 13 -1.44 -5.75 -5.87
CA ASP A 13 -0.46 -5.87 -6.96
C ASP A 13 -0.54 -4.70 -7.96
N SER A 14 -1.72 -4.08 -8.06
CA SER A 14 -1.99 -2.92 -8.91
C SER A 14 -1.21 -1.65 -8.52
N HIS A 15 -0.66 -1.54 -7.30
CA HIS A 15 -0.02 -0.30 -6.85
C HIS A 15 1.36 -0.04 -7.47
N ASN A 16 2.01 -1.09 -7.97
CA ASN A 16 3.41 -1.08 -8.41
C ASN A 16 3.58 -1.40 -9.90
N THR A 17 2.51 -1.31 -10.70
CA THR A 17 2.67 -1.45 -12.15
C THR A 17 3.36 -0.20 -12.71
N PRO A 18 4.13 -0.31 -13.81
CA PRO A 18 4.79 0.84 -14.44
C PRO A 18 3.84 2.00 -14.74
N GLU A 19 2.61 1.67 -15.13
CA GLU A 19 1.55 2.63 -15.45
C GLU A 19 1.13 3.42 -14.21
N THR A 20 0.84 2.74 -13.09
CA THR A 20 0.45 3.40 -11.84
C THR A 20 1.60 4.22 -11.24
N ILE A 21 2.85 3.79 -11.41
CA ILE A 21 4.02 4.58 -11.01
C ILE A 21 4.11 5.88 -11.84
N GLN A 22 3.91 5.79 -13.15
CA GLN A 22 3.91 6.96 -14.03
C GLN A 22 2.77 7.93 -13.69
N GLN A 23 1.55 7.41 -13.45
CA GLN A 23 0.40 8.23 -13.03
C GLN A 23 0.67 8.98 -11.72
N LYS A 24 1.29 8.33 -10.72
CA LYS A 24 1.68 8.98 -9.45
C LYS A 24 2.65 10.13 -9.69
N LYS A 25 3.64 9.95 -10.57
CA LYS A 25 4.61 10.99 -10.92
C LYS A 25 3.92 12.20 -11.54
N GLU A 26 3.05 11.98 -12.53
CA GLU A 26 2.32 13.04 -13.22
C GLU A 26 1.41 13.83 -12.28
N TYR A 27 0.71 13.13 -11.38
CA TYR A 27 -0.15 13.75 -10.37
C TYR A 27 0.64 14.67 -9.42
N VAL A 28 1.76 14.19 -8.88
CA VAL A 28 2.61 15.00 -7.98
C VAL A 28 3.17 16.23 -8.70
N GLN A 29 3.60 16.05 -9.96
CA GLN A 29 4.13 17.15 -10.75
C GLN A 29 3.06 18.23 -11.04
N LYS A 30 1.81 17.81 -11.28
CA LYS A 30 0.67 18.73 -11.44
C LYS A 30 0.43 19.56 -10.18
N ILE A 31 0.35 18.93 -9.02
CA ILE A 31 0.14 19.62 -7.72
C ILE A 31 1.26 20.63 -7.47
N TYR A 32 2.50 20.24 -7.72
CA TYR A 32 3.66 21.11 -7.55
C TYR A 32 3.59 22.33 -8.47
N ASN A 33 3.27 22.13 -9.75
CA ASN A 33 3.16 23.20 -10.74
C ASN A 33 2.00 24.17 -10.46
N GLU A 34 0.88 23.66 -9.93
CA GLU A 34 -0.29 24.46 -9.56
C GLU A 34 -0.12 25.18 -8.20
N ASN A 35 1.04 25.00 -7.55
CA ASN A 35 1.39 25.59 -6.24
C ASN A 35 0.30 25.34 -5.17
N ILE A 36 -0.33 24.17 -5.23
CA ILE A 36 -1.39 23.78 -4.30
C ILE A 36 -0.76 23.47 -2.95
N ASN A 37 -1.14 24.23 -1.92
CA ASN A 37 -0.75 23.92 -0.56
C ASN A 37 -1.60 22.77 -0.03
N ILE A 38 -1.06 21.56 -0.09
CA ILE A 38 -1.71 20.32 0.37
C ILE A 38 -2.15 20.36 1.85
N TYR A 39 -1.54 21.22 2.67
CA TYR A 39 -1.87 21.35 4.09
C TYR A 39 -2.96 22.38 4.38
N ARG A 40 -3.34 23.22 3.40
CA ARG A 40 -4.33 24.29 3.59
C ARG A 40 -5.53 24.15 2.66
N ASN A 41 -5.35 23.60 1.47
CA ASN A 41 -6.34 23.65 0.40
C ASN A 41 -6.93 22.29 0.02
N MET A 42 -6.60 21.22 0.77
CA MET A 42 -6.97 19.86 0.40
C MET A 42 -7.67 19.15 1.57
N VAL A 43 -8.82 18.55 1.28
CA VAL A 43 -9.55 17.68 2.19
C VAL A 43 -9.46 16.26 1.64
N TYR A 44 -8.98 15.34 2.46
CA TYR A 44 -8.86 13.94 2.10
C TYR A 44 -10.10 13.19 2.60
N ILE A 45 -10.76 12.48 1.69
CA ILE A 45 -11.88 11.60 1.98
C ILE A 45 -11.45 10.20 1.53
N ASP A 46 -11.51 9.25 2.45
CA ASP A 46 -11.19 7.84 2.18
C ASP A 46 -12.17 6.95 2.92
N GLU A 47 -12.51 5.81 2.31
CA GLU A 47 -13.39 4.82 2.89
C GLU A 47 -12.55 3.70 3.49
N THR A 48 -12.84 3.31 4.73
CA THR A 48 -12.20 2.16 5.36
C THR A 48 -13.18 1.01 5.51
N GLY A 49 -12.86 -0.12 4.88
CA GLY A 49 -13.60 -1.36 5.07
C GLY A 49 -13.15 -2.05 6.36
N PHE A 50 -14.06 -2.22 7.32
CA PHE A 50 -13.79 -3.04 8.49
C PHE A 50 -14.08 -4.50 8.17
N ASN A 51 -13.03 -5.33 8.07
CA ASN A 51 -13.22 -6.76 7.94
C ASN A 51 -13.44 -7.39 9.34
N LEU A 52 -14.69 -7.73 9.64
CA LEU A 52 -15.08 -8.35 10.91
C LEU A 52 -14.61 -9.81 11.04
N HIS A 53 -14.20 -10.43 9.93
CA HIS A 53 -13.63 -11.77 9.91
C HIS A 53 -12.11 -11.66 9.83
N LEU A 54 -11.45 -12.00 10.94
CA LEU A 54 -9.99 -12.04 11.10
C LEU A 54 -9.31 -12.79 9.94
N SER A 55 -8.87 -12.05 8.92
CA SER A 55 -7.87 -12.54 7.98
C SER A 55 -6.68 -13.05 8.78
N LYS A 56 -6.13 -14.23 8.44
CA LYS A 56 -4.93 -14.76 9.12
C LYS A 56 -3.86 -13.67 9.12
N SER A 57 -3.57 -13.13 10.30
CA SER A 57 -2.64 -12.01 10.45
C SER A 57 -1.18 -12.44 10.35
N ARG A 58 -0.92 -13.75 10.29
CA ARG A 58 0.40 -14.36 10.28
C ARG A 58 0.45 -15.60 9.39
N ASP A 59 1.61 -15.82 8.77
CA ASP A 59 1.90 -17.01 7.98
C ASP A 59 3.35 -17.48 8.17
N HIS A 60 3.63 -18.74 7.85
CA HIS A 60 4.97 -19.32 7.93
C HIS A 60 5.77 -18.96 6.69
N MET A 61 6.87 -18.22 6.89
CA MET A 61 7.74 -17.77 5.81
C MET A 61 9.20 -18.11 6.09
N HIS A 62 9.96 -18.31 5.01
CA HIS A 62 11.40 -18.53 5.12
C HIS A 62 12.08 -17.38 5.87
N ARG A 63 13.05 -17.72 6.72
CA ARG A 63 13.88 -16.75 7.42
C ARG A 63 14.54 -15.81 6.39
N GLY A 64 14.49 -14.50 6.63
CA GLY A 64 14.97 -13.47 5.69
C GLY A 64 13.99 -12.99 4.61
N ARG A 65 12.87 -13.68 4.32
CA ARG A 65 11.88 -13.21 3.33
C ARG A 65 10.70 -12.46 3.97
N PRO A 66 10.22 -11.34 3.41
CA PRO A 66 9.04 -10.66 3.94
C PRO A 66 7.78 -11.52 3.71
N ALA A 67 6.84 -11.45 4.62
CA ALA A 67 5.55 -12.12 4.49
C ALA A 67 4.55 -11.16 3.81
N ILE A 68 4.59 -11.13 2.48
CA ILE A 68 3.73 -10.28 1.65
C ILE A 68 2.68 -11.16 1.01
N CYS A 69 1.41 -10.84 1.26
CA CYS A 69 0.29 -11.39 0.52
C CYS A 69 -0.06 -10.38 -0.58
N LYS A 70 0.08 -10.80 -1.83
CA LYS A 70 -0.34 -10.00 -2.97
C LYS A 70 -1.83 -10.23 -3.18
N VAL A 71 -2.60 -9.15 -3.29
CA VAL A 71 -4.07 -9.20 -3.47
C VAL A 71 -4.45 -8.36 -4.69
#